data_AF-A0A941VXV6-F1
#
_entry.id   AF-A0A941VXV6-F1
#
_cell.length_a   1.000
_cell.length_b   1.000
_cell.length_c   1.000
_cell.angle_alpha   90.00
_cell.angle_beta   90.00
_cell.angle_gamma   90.00
#
_symmetry.space_group_name_H-M   'P 1'
#
loop_
_entity.id
_entity.type
_entity.pdbx_description
1 polymer ?
#
loop_
_entity_poly.entity_id
_entity_poly.type
_entity_poly.pdbx_seq_one_letter_code
_entity_poly.pdbx_strand_id
1 'polypeptide(L)' 'MTSELETFAYDDDIVRKFVWATIIWGLVGMTVGLLIALQLGVPQLNLGPWLSFGRLRPLHTNAVIFAFAG' A
#
# COMPACT_ATOMS: atom_id res chain seq x y z
N MET A 1 21.36 29.28 39.68
CA MET A 1 20.39 28.26 39.23
C MET A 1 20.61 28.06 37.73
N THR A 2 21.44 27.10 37.35
CA THR A 2 21.59 26.69 35.95
C THR A 2 20.46 25.72 35.65
N SER A 3 19.48 26.13 34.85
CA SER A 3 18.44 25.21 34.38
C SER A 3 19.08 24.24 33.40
N GLU A 4 19.15 22.96 33.75
CA GLU A 4 19.47 21.93 32.78
C GLU A 4 18.32 21.88 31.75
N LEU A 5 18.67 21.98 30.47
CA LEU A 5 17.70 21.87 29.39
C LEU A 5 17.35 20.39 29.22
N GLU A 6 16.14 20.01 29.63
CA GLU A 6 15.62 18.66 29.43
C GLU A 6 15.51 18.38 27.92
N THR A 7 16.19 17.34 27.45
CA THR A 7 16.11 16.86 26.07
C THR A 7 15.15 15.69 26.01
N PHE A 8 14.07 15.83 25.25
CA PHE A 8 13.10 14.77 24.98
C PHE A 8 13.31 14.24 23.56
N ALA A 9 13.27 12.93 23.39
CA ALA A 9 13.32 12.25 22.09
C ALA A 9 12.06 11.39 21.92
N TYR A 10 11.48 11.41 20.72
CA TYR A 10 10.37 10.54 20.35
C TYR A 10 10.90 9.17 19.87
N ASP A 11 10.12 8.11 20.14
CA ASP A 11 10.37 6.80 19.54
C ASP A 11 9.78 6.74 18.12
N ASP A 12 10.64 6.99 17.13
CA ASP A 12 10.29 7.00 15.71
C ASP A 12 10.43 5.63 15.04
N ASP A 13 10.80 4.57 15.75
CA ASP A 13 11.12 3.28 15.14
C ASP A 13 9.89 2.66 14.46
N ILE A 14 8.74 2.67 15.15
CA ILE A 14 7.48 2.18 14.60
C ILE A 14 7.03 3.05 13.42
N VAL A 15 7.10 4.38 13.56
CA VAL A 15 6.71 5.32 12.51
C VAL A 15 7.52 5.07 11.24
N ARG A 16 8.84 4.91 11.38
CA ARG A 16 9.75 4.63 10.25
C ARG A 16 9.41 3.30 9.57
N LYS A 17 9.07 2.26 10.33
CA LYS A 17 8.65 0.96 9.79
C LYS A 17 7.36 1.07 8.99
N PHE A 18 6.36 1.81 9.51
CA PHE A 18 5.10 2.03 8.80
C PHE A 18 5.27 2.86 7.54
N VAL A 19 6.13 3.88 7.54
CA VAL A 19 6.45 4.64 6.31
C VAL A 19 6.98 3.73 5.21
N TRP A 20 7.89 2.81 5.55
CA TRP A 20 8.37 1.81 4.59
C TRP A 20 7.26 0.87 4.13
N ALA A 21 6.42 0.39 5.03
CA ALA A 21 5.28 -0.45 4.70
C ALA A 21 4.31 0.26 3.74
N THR A 22 3.97 1.52 4.00
CA THR A 22 3.13 2.37 3.15
C THR A 22 3.71 2.49 1.74
N ILE A 23 5.02 2.75 1.60
CA ILE A 23 5.65 2.86 0.27
C ILE A 23 5.52 1.53 -0.50
N ILE A 24 5.81 0.40 0.16
CA ILE A 24 5.75 -0.93 -0.46
C ILE A 24 4.30 -1.25 -0.90
N TRP A 25 3.33 -1.09 0.00
CA TRP A 25 1.94 -1.38 -0.30
C TRP A 25 1.32 -0.40 -1.29
N GLY A 26 1.77 0.85 -1.31
CA GLY A 26 1.41 1.83 -2.34
C GLY A 26 1.85 1.37 -3.72
N LEU A 27 3.08 0.88 -3.86
CA LEU A 27 3.57 0.31 -5.12
C LEU A 27 2.75 -0.92 -5.55
N VAL A 28 2.51 -1.87 -4.64
CA VAL A 28 1.71 -3.07 -4.95
C VAL A 28 0.29 -2.70 -5.33
N GLY A 29 -0.40 -1.87 -4.53
CA GLY A 29 -1.78 -1.46 -4.75
C GLY A 29 -1.95 -0.74 -6.09
N MET A 30 -1.08 0.21 -6.42
CA MET A 30 -1.13 0.94 -7.69
C MET A 30 -0.82 0.05 -8.90
N THR A 31 0.13 -0.89 -8.76
CA THR A 31 0.46 -1.83 -9.85
C THR A 31 -0.70 -2.78 -10.14
N VAL A 32 -1.36 -3.33 -9.11
CA VAL A 32 -2.57 -4.16 -9.30
C VAL A 32 -3.71 -3.32 -9.88
N GLY A 33 -3.83 -2.05 -9.46
CA GLY A 33 -4.78 -1.09 -10.03
C GLY A 33 -4.60 -0.88 -11.53
N LEU A 34 -3.35 -0.73 -11.97
CA LEU A 34 -3.00 -0.64 -13.38
C LEU A 34 -3.36 -1.92 -14.14
N LEU A 35 -3.06 -3.09 -13.58
CA LEU A 35 -3.41 -4.38 -14.19
C LEU A 35 -4.93 -4.53 -14.39
N ILE A 36 -5.75 -4.21 -13.39
CA ILE A 36 -7.22 -4.31 -13.52
C ILE A 36 -7.79 -3.26 -14.48
N ALA A 37 -7.17 -2.07 -14.58
CA ALA A 37 -7.56 -1.07 -15.56
C ALA A 37 -7.29 -1.55 -17.00
N LEU A 38 -6.16 -2.23 -17.23
CA LEU A 38 -5.85 -2.85 -18.51
C LEU A 38 -6.82 -4.00 -18.85
N GLN A 39 -7.25 -4.79 -17.85
CA GLN A 39 -8.26 -5.84 -18.04
C GLN A 39 -9.64 -5.31 -18.42
N LEU A 40 -9.98 -4.08 -18.01
CA LEU A 40 -11.21 -3.40 -18.45
C LEU A 40 -11.13 -2.95 -19.91
N GLY A 41 -9.98 -2.42 -20.35
CA GLY A 41 -9.79 -1.97 -21.73
C GLY A 41 -9.56 -3.11 -22.73
N VAL A 42 -8.89 -4.18 -22.30
CA VAL A 42 -8.55 -5.35 -23.14
C VAL A 42 -8.92 -6.63 -22.38
N PRO A 43 -10.13 -7.18 -22.60
CA PRO A 43 -10.62 -8.35 -21.86
C PRO A 43 -9.75 -9.60 -21.96
N GLN A 44 -8.95 -9.71 -23.02
CA GLN A 44 -8.00 -10.81 -23.24
C GLN A 44 -6.87 -10.87 -22.18
N LEU A 45 -6.65 -9.79 -21.43
CA LEU A 45 -5.67 -9.73 -20.34
C LEU A 45 -6.15 -10.39 -19.02
N ASN A 46 -7.29 -11.07 -19.04
CA ASN A 46 -7.71 -11.94 -17.94
C ASN A 46 -6.91 -13.26 -18.02
N LEU A 47 -5.76 -13.32 -17.34
CA LEU A 47 -4.77 -14.40 -17.42
C LEU A 47 -5.15 -15.66 -16.61
N GLY A 48 -6.42 -16.09 -16.69
CA GLY A 48 -6.92 -17.28 -16.00
C GLY A 48 -7.65 -17.00 -14.68
N PRO A 49 -7.99 -18.03 -13.88
CA PRO A 49 -8.96 -17.92 -12.79
C PRO A 49 -8.51 -17.02 -11.63
N TRP A 50 -7.21 -16.99 -11.33
CA TRP A 50 -6.63 -16.22 -10.22
C TRP A 50 -6.38 -14.75 -10.58
N LEU A 51 -6.01 -14.48 -11.83
CA LEU A 51 -5.71 -13.14 -12.36
C LEU A 51 -6.91 -12.56 -13.12
N SER A 52 -8.13 -12.92 -12.73
CA SER A 52 -9.36 -12.38 -13.31
C SER A 52 -9.74 -11.05 -12.65
N PHE A 53 -10.34 -10.15 -13.43
CA PHE A 53 -10.79 -8.83 -12.97
C PHE A 53 -11.66 -8.91 -11.71
N GLY A 54 -12.57 -9.89 -11.66
CA GLY A 54 -13.48 -10.09 -10.53
C GLY A 54 -12.79 -10.41 -9.20
N ARG A 55 -11.60 -11.04 -9.22
CA ARG A 55 -10.82 -11.36 -8.01
C ARG A 55 -9.76 -10.30 -7.70
N LEU A 56 -9.13 -9.75 -8.73
CA LEU A 56 -8.08 -8.74 -8.57
C LEU A 56 -8.63 -7.39 -8.09
N ARG A 57 -9.88 -7.04 -8.40
CA ARG A 57 -10.49 -5.79 -7.92
C ARG A 57 -10.64 -5.74 -6.39
N PRO A 58 -11.27 -6.73 -5.72
CA PRO A 58 -11.28 -6.76 -4.25
C PRO A 58 -9.87 -6.78 -3.63
N LEU A 59 -8.91 -7.47 -4.27
CA LEU A 59 -7.52 -7.46 -3.84
C LEU A 59 -6.90 -6.05 -3.91
N HIS A 60 -7.07 -5.34 -5.03
CA HIS A 60 -6.61 -3.96 -5.21
C HIS A 60 -7.20 -3.03 -4.16
N THR A 61 -8.52 -3.08 -3.96
CA THR A 61 -9.19 -2.21 -2.98
C THR A 61 -8.71 -2.47 -1.55
N ASN A 62 -8.54 -3.72 -1.14
CA ASN A 62 -7.99 -4.04 0.18
C ASN A 62 -6.53 -3.60 0.33
N ALA A 63 -5.70 -3.80 -0.70
CA ALA A 63 -4.30 -3.37 -0.69
C ALA A 63 -4.17 -1.85 -0.58
N VAL A 64 -5.00 -1.08 -1.30
CA VAL A 64 -4.95 0.39 -1.26
C VAL A 64 -5.56 0.95 0.02
N ILE A 65 -6.66 0.39 0.54
CA ILE A 65 -7.33 0.95 1.72
C ILE A 65 -6.64 0.49 3.01
N PHE A 66 -6.42 -0.82 3.19
CA PHE A 66 -5.97 -1.35 4.48
C PHE A 66 -4.46 -1.53 4.59
N ALA A 67 -3.76 -1.76 3.48
CA ALA A 67 -2.32 -2.01 3.52
C ALA A 67 -1.49 -0.75 3.20
N PHE A 68 -1.99 0.10 2.30
CA PHE A 68 -1.34 1.38 1.97
C PHE A 68 -1.76 2.52 2.92
N ALA A 69 -3.07 2.73 3.12
CA ALA A 69 -3.56 3.84 3.94
C ALA A 69 -3.73 3.50 5.44
N GLY A 70 -3.75 2.22 5.81
CA GLY A 70 -3.82 1.75 7.19
C GLY A 70 -2.47 1.79 7.89
#